data_AF-A0A2V8RIN7-F1
#
_entry.id   AF-A0A2V8RIN7-F1
#
_cell.length_a   1.000
_cell.length_b   1.000
_cell.length_c   1.000
_cell.angle_alpha   90.00
_cell.angle_beta   90.00
_cell.angle_gamma   90.00
#
_symmetry.space_group_name_H-M   'P 1'
#
loop_
_entity.id
_entity.type
_entity.pdbx_description
1 polymer ?
#
loop_
_entity_poly.entity_id
_entity_poly.type
_entity_poly.pdbx_seq_one_letter_code
_entity_poly.pdbx_strand_id
1 'polypeptide(L)' 'HDCGSIEEGKRADLVALDQDGNVKLTIVGGRVSPSLQ' A
#
# COMPACT_ATOMS: atom_id res chain seq x y z
N HIS A 1 16.84 1.45 -4.22
CA HIS A 1 15.80 0.56 -3.66
C HIS A 1 14.47 1.25 -3.87
N ASP A 2 13.58 0.64 -4.64
CA ASP A 2 12.39 1.32 -5.17
C ASP A 2 11.11 1.08 -4.35
N CYS A 3 11.22 0.36 -3.23
CA CYS A 3 10.12 -0.03 -2.34
C CYS A 3 10.53 -0.03 -0.86
N GLY A 4 9.56 -0.04 0.05
CA GLY A 4 9.76 -0.17 1.50
C GLY A 4 9.76 1.15 2.29
N SER A 5 9.58 2.28 1.63
CA SER A 5 9.33 3.58 2.27
C SER A 5 8.45 4.46 1.38
N ILE A 6 7.87 5.52 1.96
CA ILE A 6 7.01 6.48 1.25
C ILE A 6 7.84 7.72 0.93
N GLU A 7 8.32 7.78 -0.31
CA GLU A 7 9.12 8.89 -0.85
C GLU A 7 8.74 9.14 -2.30
N GLU A 8 8.96 10.36 -2.78
CA GLU A 8 8.72 10.71 -4.19
C GLU A 8 9.59 9.87 -5.13
N GLY A 9 9.02 9.48 -6.28
CA GLY A 9 9.71 8.68 -7.30
C GLY A 9 9.76 7.18 -7.02
N LYS A 10 9.31 6.70 -5.85
CA LYS A 10 9.24 5.26 -5.54
C LYS A 10 7.98 4.60 -6.08
N ARG A 11 8.04 3.26 -6.22
CA ARG A 11 6.90 2.46 -6.66
C ARG A 11 5.79 2.52 -5.60
N ALA A 12 4.57 2.83 -6.04
CA ALA A 12 3.41 2.97 -5.18
C ALA A 12 2.81 1.60 -4.79
N ASP A 13 3.56 0.82 -4.03
CA ASP A 13 3.08 -0.37 -3.33
C ASP A 13 2.85 -0.02 -1.86
N LEU A 14 1.58 0.12 -1.47
CA LEU A 14 1.19 0.68 -0.19
C LEU A 14 0.09 -0.17 0.46
N VAL A 15 0.09 -0.16 1.79
CA VAL A 15 -1.00 -0.70 2.60
C VAL A 15 -1.46 0.38 3.57
N ALA A 16 -2.76 0.62 3.64
CA ALA A 16 -3.36 1.46 4.67
C ALA A 16 -3.96 0.56 5.75
N LEU A 17 -3.62 0.86 7.00
CA LEU A 17 -4.12 0.16 8.18
C LEU A 17 -5.04 1.08 8.99
N ASP A 18 -5.99 0.51 9.72
CA ASP A 18 -6.65 1.22 10.81
C ASP A 18 -5.79 1.27 12.09
N GLN A 19 -6.32 1.90 13.13
CA GLN A 19 -5.64 2.04 14.42
C GLN A 19 -5.33 0.71 15.12
N ASP A 20 -6.05 -0.35 14.77
CA ASP A 20 -5.88 -1.70 15.33
C ASP A 20 -4.93 -2.55 14.47
N GLY A 21 -4.41 -1.98 13.37
CA GLY A 21 -3.51 -2.66 12.44
C GLY A 21 -4.22 -3.49 11.38
N ASN A 22 -5.54 -3.40 11.23
CA ASN A 22 -6.27 -4.13 10.19
C ASN A 22 -6.09 -3.45 8.84
N VAL A 23 -5.87 -4.25 7.79
CA VAL A 23 -5.78 -3.75 6.42
C VAL A 23 -7.12 -3.20 5.96
N LYS A 24 -7.13 -1.95 5.47
CA LYS A 24 -8.30 -1.30 4.86
C LYS A 24 -8.17 -1.09 3.36
N LEU A 25 -6.94 -0.97 2.87
CA LEU A 25 -6.65 -0.74 1.46
C LEU A 25 -5.28 -1.28 1.10
N THR A 26 -5.19 -1.86 -0.09
CA THR A 26 -3.92 -2.25 -0.71
C THR A 26 -3.82 -1.61 -2.09
N ILE A 27 -2.68 -0.98 -2.35
CA ILE A 27 -2.32 -0.39 -3.63
C ILE A 27 -1.08 -1.13 -4.13
N VAL A 28 -1.11 -1.63 -5.36
CA VAL A 28 0.03 -2.28 -6.02
C VAL A 28 0.30 -1.55 -7.33
N GLY A 29 1.49 -0.98 -7.49
CA GLY A 29 1.88 -0.21 -8.66
C GLY A 29 0.93 0.96 -8.93
N GLY A 30 0.39 1.60 -7.89
CA GLY A 30 -0.56 2.71 -8.03
C GLY A 30 -2.01 2.29 -8.34
N ARG A 31 -2.32 0.99 -8.35
CA ARG A 31 -3.68 0.48 -8.58
C ARG A 31 -4.25 -0.11 -7.30
N VAL A 32 -5.51 0.19 -7.02
CA VAL A 32 -6.25 -0.46 -5.93
C VAL A 32 -6.37 -1.94 -6.23
N SER A 33 -5.89 -2.78 -5.31
CA SER A 33 -6.05 -4.22 -5.42
C SER A 33 -7.47 -4.60 -5.03
N PRO A 34 -8.18 -5.41 -5.84
CA PRO A 34 -9.45 -5.98 -5.41
C PRO A 34 -9.20 -6.89 -4.19
N SER A 35 -9.80 -6.47 -3.08
CA SER A 35 -9.88 -7.08 -1.73
C SER A 35 -9.07 -8.34 -1.43
N LEU A 36 -8.18 -8.23 -0.43
CA LEU A 36 -7.89 -9.35 0.49
C LEU A 36 -9.23 -9.87 1.04
N GLN A 37 -9.51 -11.16 0.83
CA GLN A 37 -10.50 -11.90 1.62
C GLN A 37 -9.87 -12.35 2.94
#